data_AF-A0A2R6L3H5-F1
#
_entry.id   AF-A0A2R6L3H5-F1
#
_cell.length_a   1.000
_cell.length_b   1.000
_cell.length_c   1.000
_cell.angle_alpha   90.00
_cell.angle_beta   90.00
_cell.angle_gamma   90.00
#
_symmetry.space_group_name_H-M   'P 1'
#
loop_
_entity.id
_entity.type
_entity.pdbx_description
1 polymer ?
#
loop_
_entity_poly.entity_id
_entity_poly.type
_entity_poly.pdbx_seq_one_letter_code
_entity_poly.pdbx_strand_id
1 'polypeptide(L)'
;MAGTAEGCELCDLPLSGDSVTNDAGEQFCCRGCKEIHAELSARDDLSVDDDPETLRSALESDGDLPEEYETSFLRIDGMHCATCETFVEARAHEREEVGAVDASYITDTVRVGHDPELSVETLCDQLTGLGYRAYPRDDPMGERRAEDGFPIRLVVGAIFGMMVMLNYVTL
;
A
#
# COMPACT_ATOMS: atom_id res chain seq x y z
N MET A 1 -45.74 -21.00 7.79
CA MET A 1 -45.39 -19.81 6.99
C MET A 1 -44.28 -19.10 7.76
N ALA A 2 -43.02 -19.34 7.38
CA ALA A 2 -41.83 -18.70 7.98
C ALA A 2 -41.06 -18.05 6.81
N GLY A 3 -40.76 -16.76 6.97
CA GLY A 3 -40.48 -15.82 5.90
C GLY A 3 -39.11 -15.97 5.24
N THR A 4 -39.10 -15.58 3.97
CA THR A 4 -37.98 -15.40 3.05
C THR A 4 -37.09 -14.24 3.49
N ALA A 5 -35.88 -14.54 3.96
CA ALA A 5 -34.71 -13.66 3.82
C ALA A 5 -33.58 -14.58 3.34
N GLU A 6 -33.44 -14.70 2.02
CA GLU A 6 -32.64 -15.77 1.39
C GLU A 6 -31.14 -15.43 1.30
N GLY A 7 -30.73 -14.24 1.72
CA GLY A 7 -29.34 -13.78 1.68
C GLY A 7 -29.05 -12.65 2.68
N CYS A 8 -27.76 -12.43 2.92
CA CYS A 8 -27.24 -11.31 3.70
C CYS A 8 -27.43 -9.99 2.94
N GLU A 9 -27.95 -8.96 3.60
CA GLU A 9 -28.24 -7.65 2.98
C GLU A 9 -27.00 -6.89 2.47
N LEU A 10 -25.78 -7.35 2.81
CA LEU A 10 -24.53 -6.72 2.33
C LEU A 10 -23.83 -7.52 1.23
N CYS A 11 -23.71 -8.83 1.40
CA CYS A 11 -22.86 -9.67 0.54
C CYS A 11 -23.64 -10.71 -0.25
N ASP A 12 -24.97 -10.73 -0.12
CA ASP A 12 -25.89 -11.67 -0.76
C ASP A 12 -25.62 -13.16 -0.44
N LEU A 13 -24.73 -13.47 0.49
CA LEU A 13 -24.49 -14.85 0.91
C LEU A 13 -25.71 -15.44 1.63
N PRO A 14 -26.05 -16.72 1.41
CA PRO A 14 -27.16 -17.36 2.07
C PRO A 14 -26.98 -17.40 3.59
N LEU A 15 -28.05 -17.08 4.31
CA LEU A 15 -28.02 -16.99 5.77
C LEU A 15 -28.14 -18.38 6.42
N SER A 16 -27.16 -18.72 7.27
CA SER A 16 -27.19 -19.87 8.18
C SER A 16 -27.88 -19.51 9.50
N GLY A 17 -28.15 -20.52 10.36
CA GLY A 17 -28.87 -20.34 11.63
C GLY A 17 -28.21 -19.42 12.67
N ASP A 18 -26.94 -19.07 12.48
CA ASP A 18 -26.18 -18.14 13.33
C ASP A 18 -26.18 -16.68 12.79
N SER A 19 -27.20 -16.30 12.00
CA SER A 19 -27.32 -14.95 11.44
C SER A 19 -27.48 -13.88 12.53
N VAL A 20 -26.99 -12.68 12.23
CA VAL A 20 -27.05 -11.52 13.11
C VAL A 20 -28.08 -10.53 12.57
N THR A 21 -28.96 -10.03 13.43
CA THR A 21 -29.97 -9.02 13.07
C THR A 21 -29.60 -7.65 13.62
N ASN A 22 -29.90 -6.57 12.90
CA ASN A 22 -29.79 -5.21 13.41
C ASN A 22 -31.11 -4.70 13.99
N ASP A 23 -31.10 -3.47 14.51
CA ASP A 23 -32.27 -2.84 15.13
C ASP A 23 -33.37 -2.48 14.12
N ALA A 24 -33.03 -2.41 12.82
CA ALA A 24 -33.96 -2.20 11.71
C ALA A 24 -34.62 -3.51 11.22
N GLY A 25 -34.17 -4.68 11.70
CA GLY A 25 -34.69 -5.99 11.31
C GLY A 25 -33.99 -6.64 10.11
N GLU A 26 -32.91 -6.04 9.61
CA GLU A 26 -32.08 -6.55 8.52
C GLU A 26 -31.17 -7.69 9.01
N GLN A 27 -30.90 -8.67 8.14
CA GLN A 27 -30.16 -9.89 8.49
C GLN A 27 -28.80 -10.01 7.81
N PHE A 28 -27.80 -10.43 8.59
CA PHE A 28 -26.41 -10.49 8.17
C PHE A 28 -25.77 -11.85 8.49
N CYS A 29 -24.85 -12.29 7.63
CA CYS A 29 -24.15 -13.56 7.83
C CYS A 29 -23.13 -13.52 8.98
N CYS A 30 -22.65 -12.33 9.37
CA CYS A 30 -21.73 -12.13 10.50
C CYS A 30 -21.83 -10.70 11.07
N ARG A 31 -21.22 -10.47 12.25
CA ARG A 31 -21.12 -9.12 12.84
C ARG A 31 -20.42 -8.11 11.94
N GLY A 32 -19.42 -8.56 11.18
CA GLY A 32 -18.69 -7.71 10.24
C GLY A 32 -19.60 -7.15 9.14
N CYS A 33 -20.43 -7.99 8.52
CA CYS A 33 -21.37 -7.51 7.50
C CYS A 33 -22.42 -6.54 8.07
N LYS A 34 -22.87 -6.74 9.32
CA LYS A 34 -23.77 -5.79 9.99
C LYS A 34 -23.11 -4.42 10.18
N GLU A 35 -21.85 -4.40 10.61
CA GLU A 35 -21.13 -3.17 10.94
C GLU A 35 -20.74 -2.39 9.67
N ILE A 36 -20.27 -3.10 8.64
CA ILE A 36 -19.98 -2.51 7.32
C ILE A 36 -21.27 -1.92 6.71
N HIS A 37 -22.38 -2.65 6.75
CA HIS A 37 -23.65 -2.13 6.26
C HIS A 37 -24.08 -0.87 7.00
N ALA A 38 -23.94 -0.81 8.34
CA ALA A 38 -24.27 0.39 9.10
C ALA A 38 -23.42 1.61 8.71
N GLU A 39 -22.11 1.42 8.51
CA GLU A 39 -21.22 2.49 8.06
C GLU A 39 -21.52 2.92 6.62
N LEU A 40 -21.74 1.99 5.68
CA LEU A 40 -22.07 2.32 4.30
C LEU A 40 -23.46 2.96 4.17
N SER A 41 -24.45 2.52 4.95
CA SER A 41 -25.78 3.15 4.95
C SER A 41 -25.77 4.56 5.54
N ALA A 42 -24.73 4.94 6.31
CA ALA A 42 -24.56 6.29 6.82
C ALA A 42 -23.88 7.24 5.81
N ARG A 43 -23.39 6.70 4.69
CA ARG A 43 -22.75 7.44 3.61
C ARG A 43 -23.76 7.74 2.51
N ASP A 44 -24.07 9.03 2.31
CA ASP A 44 -24.97 9.50 1.24
C ASP A 44 -24.25 9.77 -0.09
N ASP A 45 -22.92 9.60 -0.14
CA ASP A 45 -22.07 9.99 -1.26
C ASP A 45 -21.82 8.87 -2.28
N LEU A 46 -22.29 7.65 -2.01
CA LEU A 46 -22.07 6.46 -2.84
C LEU A 46 -23.37 5.66 -2.98
N SER A 47 -23.66 5.22 -4.20
CA SER A 47 -24.76 4.31 -4.53
C SER A 47 -24.25 3.05 -5.22
N VAL A 48 -24.95 1.93 -5.02
CA VAL A 48 -24.66 0.66 -5.71
C VAL A 48 -24.89 0.75 -7.23
N ASP A 49 -25.69 1.73 -7.67
CA ASP A 49 -25.99 1.99 -9.08
C ASP A 49 -24.96 2.93 -9.74
N ASP A 50 -23.98 3.45 -9.01
CA ASP A 50 -22.95 4.32 -9.57
C ASP A 50 -22.06 3.56 -10.56
N ASP A 51 -21.68 4.24 -11.64
CA ASP A 51 -20.80 3.68 -12.65
C ASP A 51 -19.41 3.41 -12.04
N PRO A 52 -18.67 2.37 -12.48
CA PRO A 52 -17.38 2.01 -11.90
C PRO A 52 -16.38 3.17 -11.81
N GLU A 53 -16.39 4.13 -12.74
CA GLU A 53 -15.52 5.32 -12.65
C GLU A 53 -15.90 6.25 -11.49
N THR A 54 -17.19 6.42 -11.20
CA THR A 54 -17.68 7.27 -10.11
C THR A 54 -17.36 6.66 -8.75
N LEU A 55 -17.61 5.35 -8.60
CA LEU A 55 -17.19 4.58 -7.42
C LEU A 55 -15.68 4.67 -7.22
N ARG A 56 -14.90 4.52 -8.30
CA ARG A 56 -13.44 4.60 -8.23
C ARG A 56 -12.98 5.98 -7.80
N SER A 57 -13.50 7.04 -8.39
CA SER A 57 -13.17 8.42 -8.03
C SER A 57 -13.50 8.75 -6.57
N ALA A 58 -14.65 8.31 -6.07
CA ALA A 58 -15.06 8.53 -4.69
C ALA A 58 -14.26 7.70 -3.66
N LEU A 59 -13.81 6.49 -4.04
CA LEU A 59 -12.97 5.62 -3.19
C LEU A 59 -11.47 5.93 -3.30
N GLU A 60 -11.01 6.40 -4.46
CA GLU A 60 -9.65 6.88 -4.73
C GLU A 60 -9.47 8.34 -4.36
N SER A 61 -10.55 9.03 -3.93
CA SER A 61 -10.45 10.36 -3.35
C SER A 61 -9.60 10.26 -2.08
N ASP A 62 -8.32 10.56 -2.23
CA ASP A 62 -7.50 11.15 -1.18
C ASP A 62 -8.21 12.46 -0.77
N GLY A 63 -9.27 12.34 0.04
CA GLY A 63 -10.40 13.29 0.18
C GLY A 63 -10.10 14.68 0.72
N ASP A 64 -8.85 15.13 0.63
CA ASP A 64 -8.36 16.44 1.04
C ASP A 64 -7.26 16.99 0.08
N LEU A 65 -6.95 16.30 -1.03
CA LEU A 65 -5.94 16.77 -1.98
C LEU A 65 -6.50 17.85 -2.93
N PRO A 66 -5.75 18.93 -3.19
CA PRO A 66 -6.08 19.89 -4.24
C PRO A 66 -6.13 19.23 -5.62
N GLU A 67 -7.03 19.70 -6.51
CA GLU A 67 -7.21 19.15 -7.87
C GLU A 67 -5.94 19.22 -8.75
N GLU A 68 -4.98 20.06 -8.37
CA GLU A 68 -3.70 20.24 -9.07
C GLU A 68 -2.64 19.20 -8.71
N TYR A 69 -2.85 18.39 -7.67
CA TYR A 69 -1.86 17.41 -7.21
C TYR A 69 -1.81 16.19 -8.14
N GLU A 70 -0.60 15.70 -8.40
CA GLU A 70 -0.35 14.46 -9.13
C GLU A 70 -0.10 13.32 -8.15
N THR A 71 -0.54 12.11 -8.52
CA THR A 71 -0.30 10.89 -7.73
C THR A 71 0.78 10.04 -8.37
N SER A 72 1.87 9.82 -7.62
CA SER A 72 2.98 8.97 -8.00
C SER A 72 3.02 7.67 -7.19
N PHE A 73 3.35 6.56 -7.86
CA PHE A 73 3.56 5.26 -7.22
C PHE A 73 5.05 4.92 -7.15
N LEU A 74 5.53 4.71 -5.94
CA LEU A 74 6.91 4.36 -5.63
C LEU A 74 6.98 2.94 -5.09
N ARG A 75 8.12 2.30 -5.30
CA ARG A 75 8.53 1.07 -4.61
C ARG A 75 9.56 1.41 -3.55
N ILE A 76 9.48 0.74 -2.40
CA ILE A 76 10.44 0.94 -1.30
C ILE A 76 10.93 -0.41 -0.78
N ASP A 77 12.24 -0.64 -0.93
CA ASP A 77 12.91 -1.77 -0.30
C ASP A 77 13.19 -1.49 1.18
N GLY A 78 13.15 -2.54 2.00
CA GLY A 78 13.52 -2.50 3.43
C GLY A 78 12.36 -2.24 4.39
N MET A 79 11.14 -2.09 3.86
CA MET A 79 9.92 -1.96 4.65
C MET A 79 9.41 -3.35 5.07
N HIS A 80 9.27 -3.61 6.37
CA HIS A 80 8.96 -4.96 6.88
C HIS A 80 7.89 -5.02 7.97
N CYS A 81 7.33 -3.88 8.36
CA CYS A 81 6.28 -3.82 9.38
C CYS A 81 5.49 -2.52 9.28
N ALA A 82 4.35 -2.47 9.97
CA ALA A 82 3.51 -1.28 10.01
C ALA A 82 4.21 -0.04 10.60
N THR A 83 5.18 -0.21 11.50
CA THR A 83 5.97 0.92 12.01
C THR A 83 6.87 1.52 10.92
N CYS A 84 7.32 0.72 9.96
CA CYS A 84 8.06 1.23 8.80
C CYS A 84 7.15 2.04 7.88
N GLU A 85 5.89 1.62 7.68
CA GLU A 85 4.90 2.40 6.91
C GLU A 85 4.75 3.80 7.51
N THR A 86 4.40 3.88 8.80
CA THR A 86 4.22 5.16 9.49
C THR A 86 5.48 6.03 9.46
N PHE A 87 6.67 5.43 9.54
CA PHE A 87 7.92 6.18 9.46
C PHE A 87 8.15 6.77 8.07
N VAL A 88 7.91 5.98 7.02
CA VAL A 88 8.04 6.41 5.62
C VAL A 88 7.01 7.50 5.30
N GLU A 89 5.78 7.33 5.74
CA GLU A 89 4.70 8.33 5.58
C GLU A 89 5.07 9.65 6.28
N ALA A 90 5.50 9.58 7.54
CA ALA A 90 5.93 10.76 8.28
C ALA A 90 7.08 11.50 7.58
N ARG A 91 8.03 10.75 7.02
CA ARG A 91 9.15 11.31 6.27
C ARG A 91 8.71 11.94 4.95
N ALA A 92 7.73 11.37 4.25
CA ALA A 92 7.17 11.97 3.04
C ALA A 92 6.49 13.31 3.36
N HIS A 93 5.71 13.36 4.44
CA HIS A 93 5.03 14.56 4.93
C HIS A 93 5.95 15.67 5.49
N GLU A 94 7.26 15.45 5.61
CA GLU A 94 8.20 16.52 5.94
C GLU A 94 8.29 17.58 4.82
N ARG A 95 7.81 17.27 3.61
CA ARG A 95 7.66 18.19 2.49
C ARG A 95 6.31 18.89 2.55
N GLU A 96 6.32 20.20 2.35
CA GLU A 96 5.10 20.99 2.22
C GLU A 96 4.37 20.68 0.90
N GLU A 97 5.11 20.20 -0.10
CA GLU A 97 4.58 19.81 -1.41
C GLU A 97 3.88 18.43 -1.42
N VAL A 98 3.86 17.69 -0.30
CA VAL A 98 3.23 16.37 -0.18
C VAL A 98 1.93 16.48 0.62
N GLY A 99 0.81 16.25 -0.07
CA GLY A 99 -0.53 16.41 0.51
C GLY A 99 -1.09 15.11 1.09
N ALA A 100 -0.73 13.96 0.51
CA ALA A 100 -1.17 12.65 0.97
C ALA A 100 -0.11 11.60 0.70
N VAL A 101 -0.03 10.62 1.60
CA VAL A 101 0.84 9.45 1.45
C VAL A 101 0.18 8.23 2.06
N ASP A 102 0.29 7.11 1.36
CA ASP A 102 -0.17 5.80 1.82
C ASP A 102 0.95 4.79 1.54
N ALA A 103 1.52 4.22 2.60
CA ALA A 103 2.57 3.22 2.50
C ALA A 103 2.05 1.83 2.87
N SER A 104 2.44 0.83 2.08
CA SER A 104 2.11 -0.56 2.35
C SER A 104 3.35 -1.45 2.37
N TYR A 105 3.67 -2.00 3.55
CA TYR A 105 4.73 -3.00 3.74
C TYR A 105 4.40 -4.32 3.06
N ILE A 106 3.11 -4.63 2.88
CA ILE A 106 2.70 -5.90 2.26
C ILE A 106 3.10 -5.91 0.78
N THR A 107 2.92 -4.77 0.11
CA THR A 107 3.20 -4.64 -1.31
C THR A 107 4.50 -3.92 -1.60
N ASP A 108 5.27 -3.48 -0.58
CA ASP A 108 6.49 -2.67 -0.72
C ASP A 108 6.28 -1.43 -1.62
N THR A 109 5.09 -0.83 -1.54
CA THR A 109 4.70 0.31 -2.37
C THR A 109 4.30 1.49 -1.51
N VAL A 110 4.53 2.69 -2.05
CA VAL A 110 4.04 3.94 -1.48
C VAL A 110 3.35 4.73 -2.58
N ARG A 111 2.12 5.16 -2.29
CA ARG A 111 1.37 6.13 -3.10
C ARG A 111 1.58 7.51 -2.50
N VAL A 112 1.97 8.49 -3.31
CA VAL A 112 2.22 9.87 -2.86
C VAL A 112 1.43 10.82 -3.75
N GLY A 113 0.55 11.62 -3.13
CA GLY A 113 -0.08 12.78 -3.76
C GLY A 113 0.78 14.02 -3.51
N HIS A 114 1.30 14.64 -4.57
CA HIS A 114 2.23 15.76 -4.49
C HIS A 114 1.95 16.85 -5.52
N ASP A 115 2.49 18.04 -5.26
CA ASP A 115 2.49 19.13 -6.23
C ASP A 115 3.21 18.71 -7.53
N PRO A 116 2.69 19.05 -8.73
CA PRO A 116 3.29 18.67 -10.02
C PRO A 116 4.68 19.29 -10.25
N GLU A 117 5.07 20.33 -9.51
CA GLU A 117 6.43 20.88 -9.54
C GLU A 117 7.45 19.96 -8.81
N LEU A 118 6.98 19.07 -7.93
CA LEU A 118 7.83 18.10 -7.24
C LEU A 118 8.11 16.87 -8.13
N SER A 119 9.38 16.66 -8.45
CA SER A 119 9.78 15.50 -9.24
C SER A 119 9.76 14.18 -8.44
N VAL A 120 9.41 13.09 -9.12
CA VAL A 120 9.46 11.71 -8.59
C VAL A 120 10.85 11.33 -8.09
N GLU A 121 11.91 11.80 -8.78
CA GLU A 121 13.30 11.56 -8.38
C GLU A 121 13.60 12.19 -7.01
N THR A 122 13.12 13.41 -6.77
CA THR A 122 13.25 14.10 -5.47
C THR A 122 12.55 13.31 -4.35
N LEU A 123 11.36 12.77 -4.61
CA LEU A 123 10.64 11.91 -3.67
C LEU A 123 11.43 10.63 -3.38
N CYS A 124 12.00 10.00 -4.40
CA CYS A 124 12.83 8.81 -4.23
C CYS A 124 14.09 9.08 -3.40
N ASP A 125 14.78 10.18 -3.68
CA ASP A 125 15.98 10.59 -2.93
C ASP A 125 15.66 10.89 -1.48
N GLN A 126 14.51 11.53 -1.21
CA GLN A 126 14.05 11.80 0.13
C GLN A 126 13.76 10.50 0.88
N LEU A 127 12.98 9.59 0.31
CA LEU A 127 12.58 8.34 0.97
C LEU A 127 13.71 7.30 1.03
N THR A 128 14.77 7.49 0.25
CA THR A 128 16.00 6.70 0.33
C THR A 128 16.84 7.12 1.54
N GLY A 129 17.35 6.12 2.26
CA GLY A 129 18.17 6.32 3.46
C GLY A 129 17.69 5.50 4.65
N LEU A 130 18.47 5.47 5.73
CA LEU A 130 18.15 4.75 6.97
C LEU A 130 17.82 3.25 6.78
N GLY A 131 18.29 2.65 5.68
CA GLY A 131 18.02 1.26 5.32
C GLY A 131 16.95 1.08 4.24
N TYR A 132 16.26 2.16 3.85
CA TYR A 132 15.27 2.16 2.78
C TYR A 132 15.87 2.59 1.44
N ARG A 133 15.32 2.06 0.36
CA ARG A 133 15.63 2.50 -1.01
C ARG A 133 14.33 2.66 -1.78
N ALA A 134 14.08 3.86 -2.28
CA ALA A 134 12.88 4.18 -3.04
C ALA A 134 13.20 4.29 -4.54
N TYR A 135 12.28 3.84 -5.39
CA TYR A 135 12.38 3.96 -6.84
C TYR A 135 11.01 4.07 -7.51
N PRO A 136 10.90 4.70 -8.70
CA PRO A 136 9.64 4.81 -9.43
C PRO A 136 9.12 3.42 -9.81
N ARG A 137 7.81 3.18 -9.64
CA ARG A 137 7.20 1.89 -10.00
C ARG A 137 7.16 1.67 -11.52
N ASP A 138 7.05 2.74 -12.31
CA ASP A 138 6.92 2.69 -13.76
C ASP A 138 8.25 2.63 -14.52
N ASP A 139 9.38 2.55 -13.81
CA ASP A 139 10.70 2.39 -14.42
C ASP A 139 11.12 0.91 -14.44
N PRO A 140 10.96 0.19 -15.57
CA PRO A 140 11.38 -1.21 -15.67
C PRO A 140 12.91 -1.38 -15.50
N MET A 141 13.71 -0.31 -15.63
CA MET A 141 15.16 -0.31 -15.39
C MET A 141 15.55 -0.07 -13.93
N GLY A 142 14.67 0.45 -13.07
CA GLY A 142 14.92 0.68 -11.64
C GLY A 142 15.15 -0.60 -10.86
N GLU A 143 14.36 -1.64 -11.15
CA GLU A 143 14.45 -2.98 -10.55
C GLU A 143 15.85 -3.59 -10.73
N ARG A 144 16.43 -3.43 -11.93
CA ARG A 144 17.76 -3.96 -12.29
C ARG A 144 18.90 -3.21 -11.59
N ARG A 145 18.72 -1.91 -11.34
CA ARG A 145 19.76 -1.08 -10.73
C ARG A 145 19.89 -1.29 -9.22
N ALA A 146 18.83 -1.75 -8.56
CA ALA A 146 18.88 -2.12 -7.15
C ALA A 146 19.75 -3.36 -6.91
N GLU A 147 19.73 -4.32 -7.84
CA GLU A 147 20.58 -5.52 -7.81
C GLU A 147 22.01 -5.28 -8.32
N ASP A 148 22.23 -4.32 -9.22
CA ASP A 148 23.52 -4.04 -9.88
C ASP A 148 24.56 -3.31 -9.01
N GLY A 149 24.28 -3.11 -7.71
CA GLY A 149 25.31 -2.79 -6.74
C GLY A 149 26.17 -4.02 -6.51
N PHE A 150 27.04 -4.37 -7.47
CA PHE A 150 28.01 -5.47 -7.39
C PHE A 150 28.49 -5.60 -5.95
N PRO A 151 28.07 -6.65 -5.21
CA PRO A 151 28.18 -6.65 -3.76
C PRO A 151 29.66 -6.72 -3.43
N ILE A 152 30.25 -5.55 -3.20
CA ILE A 152 31.70 -5.38 -3.00
C ILE A 152 32.18 -6.27 -1.85
N ARG A 153 31.29 -6.58 -0.90
CA ARG A 153 31.49 -7.55 0.17
C ARG A 153 31.75 -8.98 -0.33
N LEU A 154 31.01 -9.44 -1.34
CA LEU A 154 31.14 -10.77 -1.94
C LEU A 154 32.47 -10.90 -2.71
N VAL A 155 32.87 -9.82 -3.38
CA VAL A 155 34.12 -9.78 -4.16
C VAL A 155 35.35 -9.66 -3.27
N VAL A 156 35.30 -8.78 -2.27
CA VAL A 156 36.31 -8.72 -1.22
C VAL A 156 36.40 -10.07 -0.51
N GLY A 157 35.26 -10.68 -0.17
CA GLY A 157 35.20 -12.02 0.43
C GLY A 157 35.84 -13.10 -0.45
N ALA A 158 35.56 -13.12 -1.75
CA ALA A 158 36.13 -14.08 -2.69
C ALA A 158 37.64 -13.89 -2.86
N ILE A 159 38.13 -12.65 -2.97
CA ILE A 159 39.55 -12.33 -3.09
C ILE A 159 40.31 -12.75 -1.82
N PHE A 160 39.82 -12.37 -0.64
CA PHE A 160 40.44 -12.75 0.63
C PHE A 160 40.36 -14.26 0.86
N GLY A 161 39.23 -14.90 0.53
CA GLY A 161 39.08 -16.35 0.62
C GLY A 161 40.08 -17.10 -0.26
N MET A 162 40.23 -16.68 -1.52
CA MET A 162 41.17 -17.29 -2.47
C MET A 162 42.64 -17.11 -2.02
N MET A 163 42.97 -15.94 -1.46
CA MET A 163 44.31 -15.65 -0.93
C MET A 163 44.64 -16.50 0.31
N VAL A 164 43.67 -16.75 1.20
CA VAL A 164 43.84 -17.65 2.36
C VAL A 164 43.98 -19.11 1.93
N MET A 165 43.17 -19.55 0.97
CA MET A 165 43.21 -20.92 0.47
C MET A 165 44.56 -21.27 -0.20
N LEU A 166 45.15 -20.31 -0.93
CA LEU A 166 46.49 -20.46 -1.53
C LEU A 166 47.58 -20.72 -0.50
N ASN A 167 47.52 -20.08 0.68
CA ASN A 167 48.50 -20.30 1.75
C ASN A 167 48.41 -21.72 2.35
N TYR A 168 47.24 -22.35 2.31
CA TYR A 168 47.05 -23.73 2.78
C TYR A 168 47.54 -24.80 1.80
N VAL A 169 47.67 -24.47 0.51
CA VAL A 169 48.13 -25.42 -0.52
C VAL A 169 49.66 -25.43 -0.63
N THR A 170 50.32 -24.34 -0.24
CA THR A 170 51.78 -24.20 -0.34
C THR A 170 52.55 -24.54 0.94
N LEU A 171 51.86 -24.97 2.00
CA LEU A 171 52.40 -25.34 3.32
C LEU A 171 52.15 -26.83 3.58
#